data_AF-A0AAP3H0F1-F1
#
_entry.id   AF-A0AAP3H0F1-F1
#
_cell.length_a   1.000
_cell.length_b   1.000
_cell.length_c   1.000
_cell.angle_alpha   90.00
_cell.angle_beta   90.00
_cell.angle_gamma   90.00
#
_symmetry.space_group_name_H-M   'P 1'
#
loop_
_entity.id
_entity.type
_entity.pdbx_description
1 polymer ?
#
loop_
_entity_poly.entity_id
_entity_poly.type
_entity_poly.pdbx_seq_one_letter_code
_entity_poly.pdbx_strand_id
1 'polypeptide(L)'
;MIRNIFAAALVAAPLFATPAVAAADLGKEESCKYQGQVMAAVQAARLDRVPEGKVEETIRASNPEWPENFSNAIPQLTQHVYQMKRRDLKNVDLGDVFETQCVQNWDQIQEMKKNLSGN
;
A
#
# COMPACT_ATOMS: atom_id res chain seq x y z
N MET A 1 36.59 -12.15 19.12
CA MET A 1 35.98 -11.05 18.36
C MET A 1 35.15 -11.65 17.24
N ILE A 2 33.85 -11.89 17.47
CA ILE A 2 32.96 -12.52 16.50
C ILE A 2 32.21 -11.39 15.81
N ARG A 3 32.51 -11.17 14.52
CA ARG A 3 31.81 -10.22 13.65
C ARG A 3 30.49 -10.86 13.25
N ASN A 4 29.41 -10.54 13.97
CA ASN A 4 28.05 -10.89 13.54
C ASN A 4 27.72 -10.09 12.28
N ILE A 5 27.79 -10.78 11.14
CA ILE A 5 27.25 -10.30 9.87
C ILE A 5 25.73 -10.38 10.01
N PHE A 6 25.09 -9.23 10.20
CA PHE A 6 23.66 -9.07 10.05
C PHE A 6 23.33 -9.22 8.55
N ALA A 7 23.14 -10.46 8.10
CA ALA A 7 22.42 -10.72 6.87
C ALA A 7 20.95 -10.43 7.15
N ALA A 8 20.52 -9.19 6.90
CA ALA A 8 19.12 -8.85 6.79
C ALA A 8 18.55 -9.58 5.58
N ALA A 9 18.08 -10.80 5.79
CA ALA A 9 17.18 -11.46 4.85
C ALA A 9 15.89 -10.63 4.82
N LEU A 10 15.80 -9.72 3.83
CA LEU A 10 14.52 -9.19 3.40
C LEU A 10 13.70 -10.40 2.97
N VAL A 11 12.80 -10.85 3.86
CA VAL A 11 11.72 -11.74 3.49
C VAL A 11 10.90 -10.96 2.47
N ALA A 12 11.05 -11.33 1.19
CA ALA A 12 10.14 -10.93 0.13
C ALA A 12 8.79 -11.57 0.43
N ALA A 13 8.05 -11.01 1.39
CA ALA A 13 6.64 -11.28 1.53
C ALA A 13 5.95 -10.67 0.29
N PRO A 14 5.17 -11.44 -0.48
CA PRO A 14 4.41 -10.90 -1.58
C PRO A 14 3.31 -10.00 -0.99
N LEU A 15 3.61 -8.72 -0.79
CA LEU A 15 2.65 -7.72 -0.32
C LEU A 15 1.60 -7.35 -1.37
N PHE A 16 1.58 -8.01 -2.54
CA PHE A 16 0.71 -7.68 -3.67
C PHE A 16 -0.63 -8.41 -3.67
N ALA A 17 -1.03 -9.05 -2.56
CA ALA A 17 -2.35 -9.69 -2.45
C ALA A 17 -3.50 -8.72 -2.14
N THR A 18 -3.28 -7.40 -2.22
CA THR A 18 -4.41 -6.46 -2.25
C THR A 18 -5.09 -6.57 -3.61
N PRO A 19 -6.39 -6.91 -3.70
CA PRO A 19 -7.10 -7.00 -4.96
C PRO A 19 -6.86 -5.71 -5.74
N ALA A 20 -6.20 -5.86 -6.87
CA ALA A 20 -5.72 -4.78 -7.71
C ALA A 20 -6.87 -3.81 -8.05
N VAL A 21 -6.88 -2.67 -7.37
CA VAL A 21 -7.69 -1.51 -7.70
C VAL A 21 -7.09 -0.80 -8.91
N ALA A 22 -6.89 -1.52 -10.01
CA ALA A 22 -6.83 -0.87 -11.32
C ALA A 22 -8.29 -0.69 -11.73
N ALA A 23 -8.79 0.55 -11.70
CA ALA A 23 -10.06 0.84 -12.37
C ALA A 23 -9.85 0.50 -13.85
N ALA A 24 -10.76 -0.27 -14.44
CA ALA A 24 -10.58 -0.80 -15.81
C ALA A 24 -10.34 0.29 -16.86
N ASP A 25 -10.68 1.55 -16.53
CA ASP A 25 -10.60 2.72 -17.39
C ASP A 25 -9.39 3.63 -17.07
N LEU A 26 -8.65 3.36 -15.98
CA LEU A 26 -7.46 4.13 -15.61
C LEU A 26 -6.19 3.51 -16.20
N GLY A 27 -5.32 4.35 -16.74
CA GLY A 27 -3.98 3.94 -17.17
C GLY A 27 -3.09 3.49 -16.00
N LYS A 28 -1.95 2.89 -16.33
CA LYS A 28 -0.91 2.44 -15.40
C LYS A 28 -0.53 3.52 -14.38
N GLU A 29 -0.12 4.68 -14.86
CA GLU A 29 0.42 5.75 -14.02
C GLU A 29 -0.62 6.28 -13.03
N GLU A 30 -1.85 6.55 -13.48
CA GLU A 30 -2.92 7.01 -12.58
C GLU A 30 -3.33 5.94 -11.56
N SER A 31 -3.42 4.68 -11.99
CA SER A 31 -3.75 3.58 -11.08
C SER A 31 -2.68 3.41 -9.99
N CYS A 32 -1.39 3.56 -10.34
CA CYS A 32 -0.30 3.45 -9.38
C CYS A 32 -0.22 4.67 -8.46
N LYS A 33 -0.46 5.88 -9.00
CA LYS A 33 -0.54 7.10 -8.22
C LYS A 33 -1.63 7.01 -7.14
N TYR A 34 -2.85 6.60 -7.49
CA TYR A 34 -3.93 6.49 -6.50
C TYR A 34 -3.65 5.41 -5.46
N GLN A 35 -3.03 4.29 -5.85
CA GLN A 35 -2.56 3.28 -4.88
C GLN A 35 -1.53 3.85 -3.90
N GLY A 36 -0.57 4.63 -4.38
CA GLY A 36 0.41 5.36 -3.56
C GLY A 36 -0.27 6.33 -2.59
N GLN A 37 -1.25 7.11 -3.08
CA GLN A 37 -2.00 8.05 -2.24
C GLN A 37 -2.78 7.37 -1.12
N VAL A 38 -3.42 6.22 -1.38
CA VAL A 38 -4.10 5.45 -0.32
C VAL A 38 -3.09 4.97 0.74
N MET A 39 -1.95 4.43 0.32
CA MET A 39 -0.89 4.01 1.24
C MET A 39 -0.37 5.19 2.07
N ALA A 40 -0.13 6.35 1.45
CA ALA A 40 0.30 7.57 2.12
C ALA A 40 -0.73 8.04 3.15
N ALA A 41 -2.03 7.97 2.84
CA ALA A 41 -3.09 8.34 3.77
C ALA A 41 -3.15 7.40 5.00
N VAL A 42 -2.96 6.10 4.80
CA VAL A 42 -2.86 5.13 5.91
C VAL A 42 -1.62 5.39 6.76
N GLN A 43 -0.48 5.68 6.12
CA GLN A 43 0.75 6.06 6.82
C GLN A 43 0.56 7.33 7.65
N ALA A 44 -0.07 8.37 7.08
CA ALA A 44 -0.37 9.61 7.77
C ALA A 44 -1.27 9.36 8.99
N ALA A 45 -2.37 8.62 8.83
CA ALA A 45 -3.25 8.25 9.94
C ALA A 45 -2.50 7.55 11.09
N ARG A 46 -1.56 6.66 10.76
CA ARG A 46 -0.70 5.99 11.75
C ARG A 46 0.25 6.94 12.46
N LEU A 47 0.84 7.90 11.76
CA LEU A 47 1.72 8.92 12.32
C LEU A 47 0.96 9.91 13.21
N ASP A 48 -0.26 10.24 12.81
CA ASP A 48 -1.20 11.13 13.52
C ASP A 48 -1.92 10.46 14.70
N ARG A 49 -1.64 9.17 14.92
CA ARG A 49 -2.18 8.38 16.03
C ARG A 49 -3.68 8.16 15.98
N VAL A 50 -4.26 8.11 14.77
CA VAL A 50 -5.63 7.65 14.59
C VAL A 50 -5.75 6.21 15.13
N PRO A 51 -6.76 5.86 15.93
CA PRO A 51 -6.98 4.48 16.35
C PRO A 51 -7.19 3.56 15.14
N GLU A 52 -6.65 2.34 15.16
CA GLU A 52 -6.68 1.42 14.00
C GLU A 52 -8.09 1.20 13.44
N GLY A 53 -9.06 0.93 14.31
CA GLY A 53 -10.47 0.75 13.94
C GLY A 53 -11.20 2.02 13.47
N LYS A 54 -10.51 3.17 13.43
CA LYS A 54 -11.04 4.46 12.96
C LYS A 54 -10.35 4.98 11.70
N VAL A 55 -9.33 4.29 11.20
CA VAL A 55 -8.53 4.76 10.05
C VAL A 55 -9.38 4.91 8.80
N GLU A 56 -10.16 3.89 8.46
CA GLU A 56 -11.01 3.94 7.25
C GLU A 56 -12.03 5.08 7.31
N GLU A 57 -12.75 5.21 8.43
CA GLU A 57 -13.69 6.31 8.67
C GLU A 57 -12.99 7.67 8.53
N THR A 58 -11.81 7.83 9.14
CA THR A 58 -11.04 9.09 9.12
C THR A 58 -10.59 9.47 7.71
N ILE A 59 -10.04 8.51 6.96
CA ILE A 59 -9.57 8.76 5.59
C ILE A 59 -10.74 9.04 4.66
N ARG A 60 -11.86 8.32 4.77
CA ARG A 60 -13.05 8.59 3.94
C ARG A 60 -13.65 9.96 4.25
N ALA A 61 -13.66 10.38 5.52
CA ALA A 61 -14.16 11.69 5.92
C ALA A 61 -13.32 12.87 5.40
N SER A 62 -12.07 12.65 4.98
CA SER A 62 -11.24 13.70 4.38
C SER A 62 -11.56 13.99 2.91
N ASN A 63 -12.54 13.29 2.31
CA ASN A 63 -12.93 13.41 0.90
C ASN A 63 -11.73 13.30 -0.05
N PRO A 64 -11.04 12.14 -0.08
CA PRO A 64 -9.84 11.99 -0.89
C PRO A 64 -10.13 12.10 -2.40
N GLU A 65 -9.11 12.52 -3.16
CA GLU A 65 -9.24 12.78 -4.60
C GLU A 65 -9.27 11.52 -5.47
N TRP A 66 -8.90 10.36 -4.92
CA TRP A 66 -8.90 9.10 -5.68
C TRP A 66 -10.32 8.51 -5.83
N PRO A 67 -10.58 7.70 -6.87
CA PRO A 67 -11.87 7.04 -7.04
C PRO A 67 -12.22 6.09 -5.89
N GLU A 68 -13.51 6.00 -5.56
CA GLU A 68 -13.99 5.31 -4.34
C GLU A 68 -13.49 3.86 -4.19
N ASN A 69 -13.34 3.14 -5.30
CA ASN A 69 -12.90 1.74 -5.29
C ASN A 69 -11.50 1.56 -4.69
N PHE A 70 -10.63 2.57 -4.75
CA PHE A 70 -9.29 2.52 -4.16
C PHE A 70 -9.32 2.49 -2.63
N SER A 71 -10.35 3.10 -2.03
CA SER A 71 -10.54 3.09 -0.58
C SER A 71 -10.80 1.68 -0.01
N ASN A 72 -11.17 0.71 -0.85
CA ASN A 72 -11.36 -0.68 -0.42
C ASN A 72 -10.05 -1.35 0.02
N ALA A 73 -8.90 -0.80 -0.35
CA ALA A 73 -7.59 -1.29 0.12
C ALA A 73 -7.28 -0.83 1.55
N ILE A 74 -7.93 0.22 2.06
CA ILE A 74 -7.60 0.85 3.35
C ILE A 74 -7.58 -0.15 4.51
N PRO A 75 -8.55 -1.07 4.70
CA PRO A 75 -8.52 -2.00 5.84
C PRO A 75 -7.28 -2.89 5.84
N GLN A 76 -6.93 -3.48 4.69
CA GLN A 76 -5.79 -4.38 4.57
C GLN A 76 -4.46 -3.62 4.77
N LEU A 77 -4.34 -2.43 4.16
CA LEU A 77 -3.16 -1.59 4.33
C LEU A 77 -3.01 -1.11 5.78
N THR A 78 -4.12 -0.78 6.44
CA THR A 78 -4.15 -0.40 7.86
C THR A 78 -3.59 -1.52 8.73
N GLN A 79 -4.06 -2.76 8.55
CA GLN A 79 -3.56 -3.91 9.31
C GLN A 79 -2.05 -4.07 9.17
N HIS A 80 -1.50 -3.86 7.97
CA HIS A 80 -0.06 -3.95 7.73
C HIS A 80 0.72 -2.79 8.39
N VAL A 81 0.32 -1.55 8.09
CA VAL A 81 1.02 -0.34 8.56
C VAL A 81 0.97 -0.19 10.08
N TYR A 82 -0.11 -0.67 10.73
CA TYR A 82 -0.24 -0.60 12.19
C TYR A 82 0.63 -1.59 12.94
N GLN A 83 1.16 -2.63 12.27
CA GLN A 83 2.18 -3.52 12.81
C GLN A 83 3.58 -2.88 12.79
N MET A 84 3.78 -1.84 11.98
CA MET A 84 5.06 -1.14 11.87
C MET A 84 5.28 -0.15 13.03
N LYS A 85 6.55 0.06 13.40
CA LYS A 85 6.93 1.06 14.39
C LYS A 85 6.84 2.45 13.76
N ARG A 86 6.12 3.38 14.41
CA ARG A 86 6.00 4.77 13.93
C ARG A 86 7.33 5.48 13.67
N ARG A 87 8.37 5.15 14.45
CA ARG A 87 9.71 5.75 14.25
C ARG A 87 10.31 5.37 12.89
N ASP A 88 10.02 4.15 12.42
CA ASP A 88 10.53 3.63 11.15
C ASP A 88 9.70 4.26 10.01
N LEU A 89 8.38 4.38 10.20
CA LEU A 89 7.45 5.06 9.27
C LEU A 89 7.77 6.55 9.04
N LYS A 90 8.51 7.23 9.92
CA LYS A 90 8.91 8.63 9.71
C LYS A 90 10.08 8.79 8.73
N ASN A 91 10.80 7.70 8.46
CA ASN A 91 12.04 7.72 7.69
C ASN A 91 11.85 7.11 6.28
N VAL A 92 10.62 6.80 5.91
CA VAL A 92 10.25 6.21 4.62
C VAL A 92 8.97 6.86 4.13
N ASP A 93 8.87 7.12 2.83
CA ASP A 93 7.62 7.48 2.19
C ASP A 93 7.00 6.19 1.63
N LEU A 94 5.98 5.65 2.33
CA LEU A 94 5.35 4.42 1.86
C LEU A 94 4.48 4.67 0.63
N GLY A 95 3.97 5.89 0.42
CA GLY A 95 3.22 6.24 -0.77
C GLY A 95 4.08 6.15 -2.02
N ASP A 96 5.23 6.82 -1.99
CA ASP A 96 6.22 6.81 -3.08
C ASP A 96 6.76 5.40 -3.36
N VAL A 97 7.10 4.65 -2.32
CA VAL A 97 7.55 3.26 -2.47
C VAL A 97 6.47 2.38 -3.12
N PHE A 98 5.22 2.53 -2.69
CA PHE A 98 4.12 1.71 -3.20
C PHE A 98 3.76 2.08 -4.65
N GLU A 99 3.75 3.36 -4.99
CA GLU A 99 3.57 3.85 -6.37
C GLU A 99 4.69 3.33 -7.27
N THR A 100 5.95 3.51 -6.87
CA THR A 100 7.12 3.06 -7.62
C THR A 100 7.09 1.55 -7.86
N GLN A 101 6.76 0.76 -6.84
CA GLN A 101 6.63 -0.70 -6.97
C GLN A 101 5.48 -1.09 -7.89
N CYS A 102 4.34 -0.39 -7.83
CA CYS A 102 3.23 -0.61 -8.75
C CYS A 102 3.66 -0.34 -10.19
N VAL A 103 4.35 0.77 -10.46
CA VAL A 103 4.82 1.13 -11.81
C VAL A 103 5.83 0.10 -12.32
N GLN A 104 6.77 -0.32 -11.49
CA GLN A 104 7.82 -1.27 -11.88
C GLN A 104 7.26 -2.67 -12.14
N ASN A 105 6.24 -3.09 -11.39
CA ASN A 105 5.69 -4.45 -11.46
C ASN A 105 4.32 -4.51 -12.16
N TRP A 106 3.91 -3.44 -12.84
CA TRP A 106 2.57 -3.29 -13.40
C TRP A 106 2.15 -4.50 -14.26
N ASP A 107 2.97 -4.89 -15.24
CA ASP A 107 2.63 -5.95 -16.17
C ASP A 107 2.46 -7.30 -15.46
N GLN A 108 3.34 -7.57 -14.49
CA GLN A 108 3.25 -8.77 -13.65
C GLN A 108 1.96 -8.77 -12.80
N ILE A 109 1.59 -7.62 -12.24
CA ILE A 109 0.35 -7.47 -11.46
C ILE A 109 -0.88 -7.74 -12.34
N GLN A 110 -0.89 -7.22 -13.57
CA GLN A 110 -2.00 -7.47 -14.50
C GLN A 110 -2.08 -8.93 -14.93
N GLU A 111 -0.94 -9.59 -15.18
CA GLU A 111 -0.89 -11.02 -15.51
C GLU A 111 -1.45 -11.87 -14.36
N MET A 112 -1.03 -11.60 -13.13
CA MET A 112 -1.56 -12.30 -11.95
C MET A 112 -3.08 -12.11 -11.82
N LYS A 113 -3.58 -10.89 -12.02
CA LYS A 113 -5.02 -10.60 -11.99
C LYS A 113 -5.78 -11.42 -13.02
N LYS A 114 -5.29 -11.47 -14.27
CA LYS A 114 -5.91 -12.26 -15.34
C LYS A 114 -5.96 -13.75 -14.98
N ASN A 115 -4.89 -14.28 -14.41
CA ASN A 115 -4.82 -15.69 -14.01
C ASN A 115 -5.78 -16.02 -12.85
N LEU A 116 -6.03 -15.06 -11.95
CA LEU A 116 -6.98 -15.22 -10.84
C LEU A 116 -8.45 -15.07 -11.28
N SER A 117 -8.73 -14.23 -12.28
CA SER A 117 -10.09 -14.06 -12.84
C SER A 117 -10.48 -15.11 -13.89
N GLY A 118 -9.54 -15.94 -14.33
CA GLY A 118 -9.74 -17.01 -15.32
C GLY A 118 -10.05 -18.39 -14.72
N ASN A 119 -10.17 -18.49 -13.39
CA ASN A 119 -10.68 -19.66 -12.66
C ASN A 119 -12.04 -19.35 -12.04
#